data_AF-A0A962FE34-F1
#
_entry.id   AF-A0A962FE34-F1
#
_cell.length_a   1.000
_cell.length_b   1.000
_cell.length_c   1.000
_cell.angle_alpha   90.00
_cell.angle_beta   90.00
_cell.angle_gamma   90.00
#
_symmetry.space_group_name_H-M   'P 1'
#
loop_
_entity.id
_entity.type
_entity.pdbx_description
1 polymer ?
#
loop_
_entity_poly.entity_id
_entity_poly.type
_entity_poly.pdbx_seq_one_letter_code
_entity_poly.pdbx_strand_id
1 'polypeptide(L)'
;MATAAPFDPAEAAYIKKTGTVSIHGHAFWRDDKGGTVNAAGEIVRLVPATRYARERFAVLYKGQRSLPTSQIPRVDVDPQYAGYTRTTRAESTGRFEFDNVAPGVYFVTSQVNYRDKDAYVQLNAGSFHQRLRIGNDGGAMFETVTVSGKEEKPIKLVLTNDR
;
A
#
# COMPACT_ATOMS: atom_id res chain seq x y z
N MET A 1 18.18 -4.99 3.72
CA MET A 1 18.33 -6.44 3.45
C MET A 1 17.80 -6.68 2.05
N ALA A 2 18.60 -7.27 1.17
CA ALA A 2 18.16 -7.64 -0.17
C ALA A 2 17.22 -8.85 -0.10
N THR A 3 16.24 -8.92 -1.00
CA THR A 3 15.45 -10.13 -1.27
C THR A 3 16.37 -11.29 -1.68
N ALA A 4 16.09 -12.51 -1.21
CA ALA A 4 16.94 -13.67 -1.51
C ALA A 4 16.75 -14.16 -2.95
N ALA A 5 15.55 -14.04 -3.52
CA ALA A 5 15.27 -14.34 -4.90
C ALA A 5 15.61 -13.15 -5.83
N PRO A 6 16.19 -13.41 -7.03
CA PRO A 6 16.26 -12.42 -8.09
C PRO A 6 14.87 -12.15 -8.70
N PHE A 7 14.67 -10.96 -9.26
CA PHE A 7 13.43 -10.66 -9.98
C PHE A 7 13.41 -11.38 -11.34
N ASP A 8 12.33 -12.13 -11.61
CA ASP A 8 12.06 -12.73 -12.91
C ASP A 8 10.88 -12.01 -13.61
N PRO A 9 11.13 -11.27 -14.70
CA PRO A 9 10.09 -10.65 -15.51
C PRO A 9 9.03 -11.62 -16.06
N ALA A 10 9.40 -12.87 -16.33
CA ALA A 10 8.48 -13.87 -16.89
C ALA A 10 7.38 -14.23 -15.90
N GLU A 11 7.71 -14.39 -14.61
CA GLU A 11 6.72 -14.60 -13.55
C GLU A 11 5.73 -13.44 -13.45
N ALA A 12 6.18 -12.20 -13.70
CA ALA A 12 5.35 -11.00 -13.58
C ALA A 12 4.58 -10.66 -14.86
N ALA A 13 4.84 -11.34 -15.99
CA ALA A 13 4.40 -10.92 -17.32
C ALA A 13 2.87 -10.79 -17.48
N TYR A 14 2.10 -11.52 -16.66
CA TYR A 14 0.63 -11.48 -16.72
C TYR A 14 0.04 -10.11 -16.36
N ILE A 15 0.75 -9.25 -15.60
CA ILE A 15 0.31 -7.87 -15.31
C ILE A 15 0.14 -7.01 -16.57
N LYS A 16 0.86 -7.37 -17.65
CA LYS A 16 0.85 -6.66 -18.94
C LYS A 16 -0.20 -7.22 -19.90
N LYS A 17 -0.84 -8.35 -19.55
CA LYS A 17 -1.94 -8.90 -20.35
C LYS A 17 -3.22 -8.13 -20.04
N THR A 18 -4.07 -7.96 -21.05
CA THR A 18 -5.42 -7.43 -20.86
C THR A 18 -6.32 -8.54 -20.33
N GLY A 19 -6.96 -8.32 -19.19
CA GLY A 19 -8.05 -9.16 -18.69
C GLY A 19 -9.41 -8.49 -18.82
N THR A 20 -10.43 -9.14 -18.26
CA THR A 20 -11.82 -8.66 -18.28
C THR A 20 -12.32 -8.21 -16.91
N VAL A 21 -11.55 -8.48 -15.85
CA VAL A 21 -11.98 -8.25 -14.46
C VAL A 21 -11.56 -6.86 -14.02
N SER A 22 -12.42 -6.20 -13.23
CA SER A 22 -12.07 -4.99 -12.50
C SER A 22 -11.99 -5.24 -10.99
N ILE A 23 -11.13 -4.48 -10.32
CA ILE A 23 -10.98 -4.47 -8.86
C ILE A 23 -11.40 -3.09 -8.38
N HIS A 24 -12.40 -3.03 -7.49
CA HIS A 24 -12.88 -1.80 -6.89
C HIS A 24 -12.62 -1.88 -5.39
N GLY A 25 -11.83 -0.96 -4.87
CA GLY A 25 -11.46 -1.00 -3.46
C GLY A 25 -11.63 0.31 -2.71
N HIS A 26 -11.50 0.20 -1.40
CA HIS A 26 -11.47 1.34 -0.47
C HIS A 26 -10.25 1.20 0.44
N ALA A 27 -9.37 2.19 0.37
CA ALA A 27 -8.14 2.26 1.14
C ALA A 27 -8.26 3.30 2.27
N PHE A 28 -8.02 2.86 3.50
CA PHE A 28 -8.03 3.72 4.68
C PHE A 28 -7.16 3.17 5.80
N TRP A 29 -6.70 4.03 6.69
CA TRP A 29 -5.97 3.70 7.90
C TRP A 29 -6.83 3.94 9.14
N ARG A 30 -6.81 3.02 10.10
CA ARG A 30 -7.43 3.24 11.41
C ARG A 30 -6.41 3.77 12.41
N ASP A 31 -6.66 4.95 12.96
CA ASP A 31 -5.83 5.56 13.99
C ASP A 31 -6.02 4.88 15.36
N ASP A 32 -5.19 5.23 16.34
CA ASP A 32 -5.21 4.63 17.69
C ASP A 32 -6.46 5.03 18.50
N LYS A 33 -7.23 5.99 18.02
CA LYS A 33 -8.43 6.55 18.68
C LYS A 33 -9.72 6.02 18.05
N GLY A 34 -9.62 5.04 17.15
CA GLY A 34 -10.77 4.47 16.43
C GLY A 34 -11.26 5.33 15.26
N GLY A 35 -10.55 6.41 14.92
CA GLY A 35 -10.80 7.22 13.75
C GLY A 35 -10.35 6.55 12.45
N THR A 36 -10.92 6.99 11.34
CA THR A 36 -10.59 6.50 9.99
C THR A 36 -9.98 7.63 9.17
N VAL A 37 -8.82 7.38 8.58
CA VAL A 37 -8.12 8.27 7.67
C VAL A 37 -8.10 7.65 6.28
N ASN A 38 -8.91 8.18 5.37
CA ASN A 38 -8.92 7.71 3.97
C ASN A 38 -7.57 7.97 3.32
N ALA A 39 -7.15 7.06 2.43
CA ALA A 39 -5.94 7.20 1.62
C ALA A 39 -6.14 8.21 0.46
N ALA A 40 -6.67 9.39 0.77
CA ALA A 40 -7.08 10.38 -0.20
C ALA A 40 -5.90 10.87 -1.05
N GLY A 41 -5.95 10.67 -2.36
CA GLY A 41 -4.90 11.08 -3.29
C GLY A 41 -3.65 10.18 -3.27
N GLU A 42 -3.62 9.12 -2.46
CA GLU A 42 -2.46 8.21 -2.37
C GLU A 42 -2.38 7.29 -3.60
N ILE A 43 -1.15 6.84 -3.89
CA ILE A 43 -0.91 5.88 -4.97
C ILE A 43 -1.17 4.47 -4.48
N VAL A 44 -2.16 3.82 -5.09
CA VAL A 44 -2.42 2.38 -4.90
C VAL A 44 -1.69 1.62 -6.00
N ARG A 45 -0.98 0.56 -5.62
CA ARG A 45 -0.18 -0.28 -6.50
C ARG A 45 -0.79 -1.67 -6.58
N LEU A 46 -0.87 -2.20 -7.79
CA LEU A 46 -1.20 -3.59 -8.09
C LEU A 46 0.06 -4.29 -8.58
N VAL A 47 0.51 -5.28 -7.82
CA VAL A 47 1.79 -5.95 -7.97
C VAL A 47 1.56 -7.44 -8.17
N PRO A 48 2.13 -8.07 -9.20
CA PRO A 48 2.18 -9.53 -9.32
C PRO A 48 2.75 -10.22 -8.08
N ALA A 49 2.06 -11.21 -7.53
CA ALA A 49 2.53 -12.01 -6.41
C ALA A 49 3.54 -13.10 -6.85
N THR A 50 4.61 -12.67 -7.52
CA THR A 50 5.76 -13.50 -7.92
C THR A 50 6.53 -13.99 -6.70
N ARG A 51 7.47 -14.92 -6.90
CA ARG A 51 8.37 -15.36 -5.82
C ARG A 51 9.14 -14.17 -5.23
N TYR A 52 9.73 -13.33 -6.08
CA TYR A 52 10.41 -12.10 -5.67
C TYR A 52 9.51 -11.20 -4.82
N ALA A 53 8.29 -10.92 -5.30
CA ALA A 53 7.36 -10.03 -4.60
C ALA A 53 6.96 -10.61 -3.24
N ARG A 54 6.73 -11.92 -3.13
CA ARG A 54 6.39 -12.59 -1.87
C ARG A 54 7.49 -12.45 -0.84
N GLU A 55 8.75 -12.72 -1.23
CA GLU A 55 9.90 -12.54 -0.33
C GLU A 55 10.07 -11.07 0.06
N ARG A 56 9.90 -10.15 -0.90
CA ARG A 56 9.97 -8.71 -0.64
C ARG A 56 8.91 -8.24 0.35
N PHE A 57 7.66 -8.66 0.17
CA PHE A 57 6.56 -8.29 1.07
C PHE A 57 6.74 -8.93 2.45
N ALA A 58 7.21 -10.18 2.53
CA ALA A 58 7.51 -10.83 3.81
C ALA A 58 8.58 -10.05 4.61
N VAL A 59 9.64 -9.58 3.95
CA VAL A 59 10.69 -8.75 4.57
C VAL A 59 10.16 -7.35 4.90
N LEU A 60 9.47 -6.71 3.95
CA LEU A 60 8.97 -5.34 4.09
C LEU A 60 7.97 -5.24 5.24
N TYR A 61 7.02 -6.16 5.32
CA TYR A 61 5.92 -6.14 6.29
C TYR A 61 6.15 -7.04 7.51
N LYS A 62 7.28 -7.73 7.61
CA LYS A 62 7.64 -8.60 8.76
C LYS A 62 6.54 -9.63 9.07
N GLY A 63 5.89 -10.16 8.04
CA GLY A 63 4.79 -11.13 8.17
C GLY A 63 3.43 -10.55 8.55
N GLN A 64 3.31 -9.23 8.72
CA GLN A 64 2.05 -8.51 8.93
C GLN A 64 1.45 -8.05 7.59
N ARG A 65 0.24 -7.48 7.57
CA ARG A 65 -0.35 -6.86 6.36
C ARG A 65 -0.20 -5.34 6.36
N SER A 66 0.23 -4.79 7.49
CA SER A 66 0.45 -3.36 7.66
C SER A 66 1.63 -3.08 8.58
N LEU A 67 2.26 -1.93 8.37
CA LEU A 67 3.31 -1.42 9.25
C LEU A 67 3.15 0.09 9.43
N PRO A 68 3.29 0.61 10.65
CA PRO A 68 3.29 2.05 10.88
C PRO A 68 4.49 2.70 10.19
N THR A 69 4.36 3.97 9.81
CA THR A 69 5.38 4.71 9.04
C THR A 69 6.78 4.66 9.67
N SER A 70 6.86 4.66 11.01
CA SER A 70 8.11 4.57 11.76
C SER A 70 8.84 3.23 11.64
N GLN A 71 8.17 2.18 11.17
CA GLN A 71 8.70 0.81 11.13
C GLN A 71 8.95 0.30 9.72
N ILE A 72 8.61 1.06 8.67
CA ILE A 72 8.80 0.66 7.28
C ILE A 72 10.32 0.55 7.00
N PRO A 73 10.86 -0.65 6.74
CA PRO A 73 12.27 -0.80 6.45
C PRO A 73 12.61 -0.28 5.06
N ARG A 74 13.85 0.16 4.88
CA ARG A 74 14.41 0.37 3.53
C ARG A 74 14.81 -0.98 2.95
N VAL A 75 14.18 -1.34 1.84
CA VAL A 75 14.44 -2.58 1.11
C VAL A 75 14.78 -2.21 -0.32
N ASP A 76 15.96 -2.64 -0.77
CA ASP A 76 16.39 -2.44 -2.14
C ASP A 76 15.37 -3.09 -3.09
N VAL A 77 15.10 -2.40 -4.19
CA VAL A 77 14.14 -2.85 -5.19
C VAL A 77 14.86 -3.06 -6.51
N ASP A 78 14.59 -4.19 -7.15
CA ASP A 78 15.08 -4.43 -8.49
C ASP A 78 14.51 -3.33 -9.44
N PRO A 79 15.35 -2.65 -10.24
CA PRO A 79 14.87 -1.57 -11.11
C PRO A 79 13.76 -2.00 -12.09
N GLN A 80 13.77 -3.26 -12.54
CA GLN A 80 12.78 -3.78 -13.47
C GLN A 80 11.42 -4.01 -12.81
N TYR A 81 11.38 -4.24 -11.49
CA TYR A 81 10.16 -4.51 -10.73
C TYR A 81 9.11 -3.40 -10.87
N ALA A 82 9.56 -2.14 -10.91
CA ALA A 82 8.69 -0.99 -11.11
C ALA A 82 7.91 -1.05 -12.44
N GLY A 83 8.54 -1.57 -13.50
CA GLY A 83 7.92 -1.76 -14.82
C GLY A 83 6.88 -2.89 -14.88
N TYR A 84 6.72 -3.65 -13.80
CA TYR A 84 5.70 -4.70 -13.64
C TYR A 84 4.70 -4.37 -12.52
N THR A 85 4.62 -3.11 -12.11
CA THR A 85 3.64 -2.61 -11.15
C THR A 85 2.66 -1.69 -11.87
N ARG A 86 1.35 -1.96 -11.71
CA ARG A 86 0.31 -1.01 -12.14
C ARG A 86 -0.01 -0.06 -11.00
N THR A 87 -0.34 1.18 -11.32
CA THR A 87 -0.71 2.19 -10.33
C THR A 87 -2.03 2.85 -10.67
N THR A 88 -2.80 3.16 -9.64
CA THR A 88 -3.94 4.08 -9.71
C THR A 88 -3.85 5.07 -8.56
N ARG A 89 -4.61 6.16 -8.61
CA ARG A 89 -4.69 7.13 -7.52
C ARG A 89 -6.03 6.96 -6.81
N ALA A 90 -5.98 6.86 -5.49
CA ALA A 90 -7.20 6.84 -4.70
C ALA A 90 -7.88 8.21 -4.71
N GLU A 91 -9.21 8.21 -4.83
CA GLU A 91 -10.06 9.39 -4.76
C GLU A 91 -10.06 10.02 -3.36
N SER A 92 -10.72 11.17 -3.20
CA SER A 92 -10.86 11.85 -1.90
C SER A 92 -11.48 10.98 -0.80
N THR A 93 -12.29 9.99 -1.18
CA THR A 93 -12.92 9.03 -0.27
C THR A 93 -12.05 7.82 0.04
N GLY A 94 -10.86 7.71 -0.57
CA GLY A 94 -10.00 6.52 -0.49
C GLY A 94 -10.40 5.39 -1.44
N ARG A 95 -11.42 5.60 -2.28
CA ARG A 95 -11.81 4.62 -3.31
C ARG A 95 -10.80 4.56 -4.43
N PHE A 96 -10.59 3.38 -5.00
CA PHE A 96 -9.68 3.17 -6.12
C PHE A 96 -10.17 2.03 -7.01
N GLU A 97 -9.78 2.08 -8.28
CA GLU A 97 -10.18 1.08 -9.27
C GLU A 97 -9.00 0.66 -10.16
N PHE A 98 -8.98 -0.63 -10.50
CA PHE A 98 -8.12 -1.20 -11.54
C PHE A 98 -8.99 -1.96 -12.54
N ASP A 99 -8.96 -1.54 -13.80
CA ASP A 99 -9.69 -2.21 -14.87
C ASP A 99 -8.83 -3.20 -15.65
N ASN A 100 -9.47 -4.04 -16.45
CA ASN A 100 -8.80 -4.94 -17.39
C ASN A 100 -7.69 -5.80 -16.75
N VAL A 101 -7.92 -6.28 -15.53
CA VAL A 101 -6.96 -7.06 -14.77
C VAL A 101 -6.97 -8.51 -15.26
N ALA A 102 -5.81 -8.99 -15.72
CA ALA A 102 -5.64 -10.37 -16.15
C ALA A 102 -5.76 -11.35 -14.98
N PRO A 103 -6.12 -12.63 -15.25
CA PRO A 103 -6.06 -13.67 -14.24
C PRO A 103 -4.66 -13.80 -13.61
N GLY A 104 -4.62 -14.00 -12.30
CA GLY A 104 -3.39 -14.09 -11.53
C GLY A 104 -3.60 -13.72 -10.06
N VAL A 105 -2.54 -13.85 -9.26
CA VAL A 105 -2.53 -13.43 -7.85
C VAL A 105 -1.77 -12.11 -7.74
N TYR A 106 -2.31 -11.16 -7.00
CA TYR A 106 -1.71 -9.84 -6.86
C TYR A 106 -1.64 -9.41 -5.40
N PHE A 107 -0.65 -8.60 -5.09
CA PHE A 107 -0.66 -7.73 -3.93
C PHE A 107 -1.20 -6.36 -4.34
N VAL A 108 -2.16 -5.85 -3.59
CA VAL A 108 -2.65 -4.46 -3.68
C VAL A 108 -2.12 -3.73 -2.47
N THR A 109 -1.33 -2.67 -2.69
CA THR A 109 -0.67 -1.95 -1.60
C THR A 109 -0.80 -0.45 -1.74
N SER A 110 -0.90 0.23 -0.62
CA SER A 110 -0.91 1.69 -0.52
C SER A 110 -0.24 2.10 0.80
N GLN A 111 -0.09 3.40 0.97
CA GLN A 111 0.35 4.01 2.21
C GLN A 111 -0.62 5.13 2.57
N VAL A 112 -0.69 5.44 3.85
CA VAL A 112 -1.33 6.63 4.37
C VAL A 112 -0.31 7.31 5.24
N ASN A 113 0.01 8.57 4.96
CA ASN A 113 0.85 9.38 5.83
C ASN A 113 0.10 10.67 6.16
N TYR A 114 -0.17 10.90 7.44
CA TYR A 114 -0.76 12.16 7.90
C TYR A 114 0.01 12.70 9.08
N ARG A 115 -0.10 14.01 9.30
CA ARG A 115 0.44 14.63 10.51
C ARG A 115 -0.49 14.29 11.66
N ASP A 116 0.07 13.65 12.68
CA ASP A 116 -0.63 13.51 13.95
C ASP A 116 -0.92 14.92 14.49
N LYS A 117 -2.21 15.21 14.71
CA LYS A 117 -2.67 16.52 15.15
C LYS A 117 -2.29 16.80 16.61
N ASP A 118 -2.01 15.74 17.37
CA ASP A 118 -1.77 15.80 18.81
C ASP A 118 -0.28 15.69 19.18
N ALA A 119 0.58 15.31 18.23
CA ALA A 119 2.03 15.29 18.41
C ALA A 119 2.65 16.68 18.16
N TYR A 120 2.93 17.40 19.24
CA TYR A 120 3.65 18.67 19.20
C TYR A 120 4.79 18.73 20.20
N VAL A 121 5.88 19.41 19.83
CA VAL A 121 6.86 19.93 20.78
C VAL A 121 6.43 21.32 21.16
N GLN A 122 6.42 21.61 22.45
CA GLN A 122 6.28 22.98 22.94
C GLN A 122 7.66 23.54 23.28
N LEU A 123 8.08 24.55 22.53
CA LEU A 123 9.28 25.32 22.81
C LEU A 123 8.88 26.51 23.68
N ASN A 124 9.46 26.59 24.88
CA ASN A 124 9.29 27.70 25.80
C ASN A 124 10.66 28.33 26.07
N ALA A 125 10.84 29.61 25.70
CA ALA A 125 12.08 30.37 25.92
C ALA A 125 11.75 31.84 26.24
N GLY A 126 11.73 32.21 27.52
CA GLY A 126 11.28 33.53 27.95
C GLY A 126 9.83 33.79 27.51
N SER A 127 9.56 34.95 26.91
CA SER A 127 8.23 35.29 26.34
C SER A 127 7.90 34.53 25.04
N PHE A 128 8.82 33.71 24.53
CA PHE A 128 8.60 32.93 23.33
C PHE A 128 7.95 31.58 23.68
N HIS A 129 6.73 31.38 23.19
CA HIS A 129 5.99 30.13 23.28
C HIS A 129 5.58 29.68 21.88
N GLN A 130 6.11 28.54 21.42
CA GLN A 130 5.77 27.99 20.11
C GLN A 130 5.43 26.50 20.20
N ARG A 131 4.34 26.08 19.55
CA ARG A 131 4.01 24.66 19.35
C ARG A 131 4.37 24.24 17.93
N LEU A 132 5.30 23.31 17.80
CA LEU A 132 5.72 22.70 16.53
C LEU A 132 5.10 21.31 16.41
N ARG A 133 4.36 21.05 15.33
CA ARG A 133 3.83 19.71 15.04
C ARG A 133 4.96 18.81 14.55
N ILE A 134 5.14 17.65 15.17
CA ILE A 134 6.28 16.76 14.93
C ILE A 134 5.93 15.29 14.66
N GLY A 135 4.66 14.87 14.79
CA GLY A 135 4.28 13.47 14.52
C GLY A 135 3.82 13.24 13.09
N ASN A 136 4.33 12.18 12.48
CA ASN A 136 3.70 11.53 11.32
C ASN A 136 3.11 10.21 11.79
N ASP A 137 1.86 9.97 11.45
CA ASP A 137 1.13 8.75 11.73
C ASP A 137 0.57 8.18 10.42
N GLY A 138 0.02 6.98 10.49
CA GLY A 138 -0.29 6.15 9.35
C GLY A 138 0.77 5.06 9.13
N GLY A 139 0.84 4.58 7.91
CA GLY A 139 1.72 3.48 7.55
C GLY A 139 1.48 2.94 6.16
N ALA A 140 2.16 1.84 5.86
CA ALA A 140 1.93 1.07 4.66
C ALA A 140 0.98 -0.09 4.97
N MET A 141 0.11 -0.43 4.03
CA MET A 141 -0.74 -1.61 4.09
C MET A 141 -0.78 -2.34 2.75
N PHE A 142 -1.07 -3.63 2.77
CA PHE A 142 -1.36 -4.39 1.58
C PHE A 142 -2.42 -5.46 1.82
N GLU A 143 -3.01 -5.93 0.73
CA GLU A 143 -3.86 -7.11 0.74
C GLU A 143 -3.56 -7.98 -0.48
N THR A 144 -3.87 -9.28 -0.39
CA THR A 144 -3.71 -10.22 -1.50
C THR A 144 -5.05 -10.43 -2.19
N VAL A 145 -5.06 -10.41 -3.52
CA VAL A 145 -6.25 -10.69 -4.32
C VAL A 145 -5.94 -11.71 -5.40
N THR A 146 -6.83 -12.68 -5.58
CA THR A 146 -6.78 -13.66 -6.67
C THR A 146 -7.83 -13.29 -7.70
N VAL A 147 -7.40 -13.14 -8.95
CA VAL A 147 -8.25 -12.91 -10.12
C VAL A 147 -8.30 -14.20 -10.93
N SER A 148 -9.49 -14.80 -11.08
CA SER A 148 -9.67 -16.03 -11.85
C SER A 148 -9.96 -15.78 -13.33
N GLY A 149 -10.49 -14.60 -13.68
CA GLY A 149 -10.98 -14.26 -15.02
C GLY A 149 -12.42 -14.69 -15.28
N LYS A 150 -13.09 -15.26 -14.27
CA LYS A 150 -14.48 -15.75 -14.34
C LYS A 150 -15.42 -14.92 -13.49
N GLU A 151 -14.93 -13.85 -12.88
CA GLU A 151 -15.71 -12.94 -12.06
C GLU A 151 -16.76 -12.22 -12.92
N GLU A 152 -18.03 -12.40 -12.59
CA GLU A 152 -19.14 -11.68 -13.26
C GLU A 152 -19.31 -10.24 -12.76
N LYS A 153 -18.77 -9.96 -11.57
CA LYS A 153 -18.85 -8.66 -10.90
C LYS A 153 -17.45 -8.20 -10.53
N PRO A 154 -17.24 -6.88 -10.39
CA PRO A 154 -15.97 -6.37 -9.89
C PRO A 154 -15.60 -6.96 -8.53
N ILE A 155 -14.33 -7.32 -8.36
CA ILE A 155 -13.81 -7.76 -7.07
C ILE A 155 -13.84 -6.57 -6.11
N LYS A 156 -14.47 -6.75 -4.95
CA LYS A 156 -14.48 -5.75 -3.88
C LYS A 156 -13.33 -5.99 -2.94
N LEU A 157 -12.55 -4.94 -2.66
CA LEU A 157 -11.36 -5.01 -1.83
C LEU A 157 -11.36 -3.93 -0.74
N VAL A 158 -11.07 -4.32 0.49
CA VAL A 158 -10.80 -3.38 1.59
C VAL A 158 -9.30 -3.40 1.86
N LEU A 159 -8.66 -2.24 1.82
CA LEU A 159 -7.23 -2.09 2.07
C LEU A 159 -7.04 -1.24 3.33
N THR A 160 -6.71 -1.88 4.44
CA THR A 160 -6.54 -1.22 5.74
C THR A 160 -5.49 -1.91 6.61
N ASN A 161 -5.19 -1.34 7.77
CA ASN A 161 -4.26 -1.90 8.74
C ASN A 161 -4.88 -3.01 9.62
N ASP A 162 -4.02 -3.85 10.21
CA ASP A 162 -4.32 -5.09 10.96
C ASP A 162 -4.99 -4.89 12.34
N ARG A 163 -5.67 -3.77 12.55
CA ARG A 163 -6.35 -3.49 13.82
C ARG A 163 -7.70 -4.19 13.97
#